data_AF-A0A830G245-F1
#
_entry.id   AF-A0A830G245-F1
#
_cell.length_a   1.000
_cell.length_b   1.000
_cell.length_c   1.000
_cell.angle_alpha   90.00
_cell.angle_beta   90.00
_cell.angle_gamma   90.00
#
_symmetry.space_group_name_H-M   'P 1'
#
loop_
_entity.id
_entity.type
_entity.pdbx_description
1 polymer ?
#
loop_
_entity_poly.entity_id
_entity_poly.type
_entity_poly.pdbx_seq_one_letter_code
_entity_poly.pdbx_strand_id
1 'polypeptide(L)'
;MVHVRYFGYLGALLLALTAAFVVGFGLDALHGAVAVQIGLVALAGLCCVAGGFANPLRERVGALRLVGVGDVALGASMAVSALTVESALLARIVPVLGGVFIALIGVNYVTDGRFFEIGGVEV
;
A
#
# COMPACT_ATOMS: atom_id res chain seq x y z
N MET A 1 18.84 8.58 8.93
CA MET A 1 17.59 9.11 9.52
C MET A 1 16.48 9.04 8.47
N VAL A 2 15.86 7.87 8.30
CA VAL A 2 14.69 7.75 7.41
C VAL A 2 13.50 8.29 8.19
N HIS A 3 13.10 9.51 7.88
CA HIS A 3 12.03 10.20 8.59
C HIS A 3 10.70 9.49 8.27
N VAL A 4 9.95 9.07 9.28
CA VAL A 4 8.60 8.47 9.17
C VAL A 4 7.68 9.25 8.20
N ARG A 5 7.95 10.55 8.02
CA ARG A 5 7.31 11.46 7.05
C ARG A 5 7.37 10.99 5.59
N TYR A 6 8.40 10.24 5.17
CA TYR A 6 8.49 9.70 3.81
C TYR A 6 7.34 8.74 3.49
N PHE A 7 6.92 7.92 4.46
CA PHE A 7 5.73 7.07 4.30
C PHE A 7 4.48 7.92 4.13
N GLY A 8 4.39 9.05 4.84
CA GLY A 8 3.29 10.00 4.68
C GLY A 8 3.21 10.58 3.27
N TYR A 9 4.33 10.99 2.69
CA TYR A 9 4.38 11.49 1.31
C TYR A 9 4.09 10.42 0.27
N LEU A 10 4.58 9.19 0.47
CA LEU A 10 4.24 8.05 -0.39
C LEU A 10 2.73 7.78 -0.33
N GLY A 11 2.14 7.78 0.86
CA GLY A 11 0.70 7.61 1.02
C GLY A 11 -0.11 8.70 0.34
N ALA A 12 0.32 9.96 0.46
CA ALA A 12 -0.32 11.08 -0.22
C ALA A 12 -0.23 10.95 -1.74
N LEU A 13 0.91 10.49 -2.27
CA LEU A 13 1.07 10.20 -3.70
C LEU A 13 0.12 9.09 -4.16
N LEU A 14 0.00 7.99 -3.40
CA LEU A 14 -0.92 6.90 -3.71
C LEU A 14 -2.36 7.40 -3.77
N LEU A 15 -2.79 8.21 -2.79
CA LEU A 15 -4.12 8.82 -2.79
C LEU A 15 -4.33 9.77 -3.98
N ALA A 16 -3.32 10.56 -4.33
CA ALA A 16 -3.39 11.44 -5.49
C ALA A 16 -3.53 10.64 -6.79
N LEU A 17 -2.83 9.51 -6.93
CA LEU A 17 -2.98 8.60 -8.07
C LEU A 17 -4.37 7.95 -8.12
N THR A 18 -4.89 7.50 -6.98
CA THR A 18 -6.27 6.99 -6.88
C THR A 18 -7.28 8.06 -7.31
N ALA A 19 -7.14 9.29 -6.80
CA ALA A 19 -8.03 10.39 -7.15
C ALA A 19 -7.92 10.74 -8.64
N ALA A 20 -6.70 10.82 -9.19
CA ALA A 20 -6.46 11.08 -10.61
C ALA A 20 -7.08 9.99 -11.50
N PHE A 21 -7.03 8.72 -11.09
CA PHE A 21 -7.69 7.64 -11.80
C PHE A 21 -9.21 7.84 -11.82
N VAL A 22 -9.83 8.11 -10.66
CA VAL A 22 -11.28 8.31 -10.56
C VAL A 22 -11.74 9.54 -11.34
N VAL A 23 -10.98 10.64 -11.29
CA VAL A 23 -11.29 11.86 -12.05
C VAL A 23 -11.10 11.65 -13.55
N GLY A 24 -10.04 10.94 -13.95
CA GLY A 24 -9.69 10.74 -15.36
C GLY A 24 -10.58 9.73 -16.08
N PHE A 25 -11.01 8.66 -15.39
CA PHE A 25 -11.80 7.58 -15.99
C PHE A 25 -13.26 7.53 -15.52
N GLY A 26 -13.62 8.31 -14.48
CA GLY A 26 -14.95 8.31 -13.90
C GLY A 26 -15.22 7.14 -12.95
N LEU A 27 -16.35 7.20 -12.24
CA LEU A 27 -16.81 6.10 -11.38
C LEU A 27 -17.26 4.88 -12.20
N ASP A 28 -17.70 5.10 -13.43
CA ASP A 28 -18.05 4.07 -14.40
C ASP A 28 -16.82 3.31 -14.93
N ALA A 29 -15.63 3.49 -14.35
CA ALA A 29 -14.48 2.59 -14.58
C ALA A 29 -14.24 1.66 -13.39
N LEU A 30 -14.88 1.91 -12.25
CA LEU A 30 -14.74 1.15 -11.00
C LEU A 30 -15.71 -0.03 -10.98
N HIS A 31 -15.37 -1.10 -11.69
CA HIS A 31 -16.13 -2.35 -11.64
C HIS A 31 -15.24 -3.56 -11.35
N GLY A 32 -15.83 -4.56 -10.70
CA GLY A 32 -15.18 -5.85 -10.46
C GLY A 32 -13.80 -5.70 -9.82
N ALA A 33 -12.80 -6.35 -10.41
CA ALA A 33 -11.42 -6.36 -9.89
C ALA A 33 -10.75 -4.97 -9.89
N VAL A 34 -11.14 -4.05 -10.79
CA VAL A 34 -10.59 -2.68 -10.82
C VAL A 34 -11.03 -1.90 -9.58
N ALA A 35 -12.30 -2.01 -9.19
CA ALA A 35 -12.81 -1.36 -7.98
C ALA A 35 -12.08 -1.85 -6.72
N VAL A 36 -11.86 -3.16 -6.62
CA VAL A 36 -11.11 -3.77 -5.51
C VAL A 36 -9.66 -3.29 -5.51
N GLN A 37 -9.00 -3.30 -6.66
CA GLN A 37 -7.61 -2.84 -6.80
C GLN A 37 -7.47 -1.38 -6.37
N ILE A 38 -8.30 -0.48 -6.89
CA ILE A 38 -8.25 0.95 -6.56
C ILE A 38 -8.60 1.19 -5.09
N GLY A 39 -9.57 0.45 -4.52
CA GLY A 39 -9.90 0.50 -3.11
C GLY A 39 -8.74 0.09 -2.20
N LEU A 40 -8.00 -0.96 -2.58
CA LEU A 40 -6.80 -1.39 -1.86
C LEU A 40 -5.65 -0.37 -1.95
N VAL A 41 -5.46 0.26 -3.12
CA VAL A 41 -4.46 1.34 -3.28
C VAL A 41 -4.84 2.55 -2.42
N ALA A 42 -6.12 2.92 -2.38
CA ALA A 42 -6.60 4.01 -1.53
C ALA A 42 -6.38 3.68 -0.04
N LEU A 43 -6.70 2.45 0.38
CA LEU A 43 -6.46 1.99 1.74
C LEU A 43 -4.97 2.03 2.09
N ALA A 44 -4.11 1.56 1.20
CA ALA A 44 -2.66 1.64 1.36
C ALA A 44 -2.20 3.10 1.55
N GLY A 45 -2.69 4.00 0.70
CA GLY A 45 -2.43 5.44 0.81
C GLY A 45 -2.84 6.02 2.16
N LEU A 46 -4.06 5.73 2.62
CA LEU A 46 -4.58 6.18 3.92
C LEU A 46 -3.72 5.68 5.08
N CYS A 47 -3.38 4.39 5.08
CA CYS A 47 -2.55 3.76 6.11
C CYS A 47 -1.15 4.37 6.16
N CYS A 48 -0.53 4.63 5.01
CA CYS A 48 0.78 5.28 4.92
C CYS A 48 0.75 6.74 5.39
N VAL A 49 -0.30 7.50 5.03
CA VAL A 49 -0.51 8.86 5.57
C VAL A 49 -0.70 8.84 7.09
N ALA A 50 -1.53 7.93 7.58
CA ALA A 50 -1.79 7.77 9.01
C ALA A 50 -0.54 7.33 9.79
N GLY A 51 0.32 6.50 9.20
CA GLY A 51 1.61 6.15 9.80
C GLY A 51 2.63 7.30 9.75
N GLY A 52 2.61 8.07 8.66
CA GLY A 52 3.61 9.10 8.37
C GLY A 52 3.48 10.41 9.16
N PHE A 53 2.26 10.80 9.52
CA PHE A 53 1.98 12.06 10.22
C PHE A 53 1.50 11.82 11.65
N ALA A 54 1.71 12.80 12.53
CA ALA A 54 1.22 12.72 13.91
C ALA A 54 -0.32 12.79 13.93
N ASN A 55 -0.97 11.77 14.49
CA ASN A 55 -2.43 11.70 14.65
C ASN A 55 -2.79 10.65 15.73
N PRO A 56 -4.03 10.65 16.26
CA PRO A 56 -4.43 9.75 17.34
C PRO A 56 -4.36 8.25 16.98
N LEU A 57 -4.51 7.87 15.71
CA LEU A 57 -4.41 6.47 15.29
C LEU A 57 -2.95 5.99 15.35
N ARG A 58 -2.00 6.84 14.92
CA ARG A 58 -0.56 6.57 15.02
C ARG A 58 -0.13 6.29 16.46
N GLU A 59 -0.62 7.07 17.42
CA GLU A 59 -0.28 6.89 18.84
C GLU A 59 -0.83 5.60 19.42
N ARG A 60 -2.01 5.16 18.99
CA ARG A 60 -2.66 3.94 19.49
C ARG A 60 -2.09 2.66 18.87
N VAL A 61 -1.82 2.67 17.57
CA VAL A 61 -1.46 1.47 16.80
C VAL A 61 0.05 1.37 16.58
N GLY A 62 0.74 2.50 16.51
CA GLY A 62 2.14 2.59 16.12
C GLY A 62 2.29 2.92 14.64
N ALA A 63 3.27 3.79 14.31
CA ALA A 63 3.53 4.25 12.96
C ALA A 63 3.84 3.10 11.99
N LEU A 64 4.76 2.21 12.39
CA LEU A 64 5.22 1.10 11.57
C LEU A 64 4.11 0.09 11.28
N ARG A 65 3.27 -0.23 12.27
CA ARG A 65 2.16 -1.16 12.05
C ARG A 65 1.13 -0.61 11.07
N LEU A 66 0.84 0.70 11.11
CA LEU A 66 -0.03 1.35 10.13
C LEU A 66 0.56 1.29 8.73
N VAL A 67 1.83 1.66 8.57
CA VAL A 67 2.53 1.53 7.27
C VAL A 67 2.52 0.09 6.79
N GLY A 68 2.77 -0.87 7.68
CA GLY A 68 2.77 -2.29 7.35
C GLY A 68 1.42 -2.81 6.86
N VAL A 69 0.32 -2.38 7.47
CA VAL A 69 -1.04 -2.66 6.94
C VAL A 69 -1.21 -2.05 5.55
N GLY A 70 -0.69 -0.85 5.34
CA GLY A 70 -0.68 -0.19 4.04
C GLY A 70 0.08 -0.98 2.98
N ASP A 71 1.26 -1.49 3.31
CA ASP A 71 2.08 -2.31 2.42
C ASP A 71 1.41 -3.65 2.10
N VAL A 72 0.76 -4.29 3.07
CA VAL A 72 -0.06 -5.50 2.82
C VAL A 72 -1.19 -5.20 1.84
N ALA A 73 -1.91 -4.09 2.05
CA ALA A 73 -2.99 -3.68 1.15
C ALA A 73 -2.46 -3.36 -0.26
N LEU A 74 -1.32 -2.67 -0.36
CA LEU A 74 -0.66 -2.35 -1.63
C LEU A 74 -0.24 -3.63 -2.36
N GLY A 75 0.40 -4.57 -1.65
CA GLY A 75 0.79 -5.86 -2.20
C GLY A 75 -0.40 -6.68 -2.70
N ALA A 76 -1.50 -6.68 -1.94
CA ALA A 76 -2.76 -7.29 -2.36
C ALA A 76 -3.33 -6.62 -3.62
N SER A 77 -3.25 -5.28 -3.73
CA SER A 77 -3.72 -4.55 -4.91
C SER A 77 -2.97 -4.97 -6.18
N MET A 78 -1.66 -5.24 -6.07
CA MET A 78 -0.85 -5.72 -7.19
C MET A 78 -1.18 -7.16 -7.57
N ALA A 79 -1.53 -8.01 -6.60
CA ALA A 79 -2.02 -9.34 -6.91
C ALA A 79 -3.38 -9.31 -7.64
N VAL A 80 -4.28 -8.41 -7.23
CA VAL A 80 -5.57 -8.19 -7.91
C VAL A 80 -5.36 -7.67 -9.34
N SER A 81 -4.29 -6.91 -9.61
CA SER A 81 -4.01 -6.45 -10.98
C SER A 81 -3.77 -7.59 -11.97
N ALA A 82 -3.35 -8.78 -11.52
CA ALA A 82 -3.23 -9.93 -12.42
C ALA A 82 -4.58 -10.41 -12.98
N LEU A 83 -5.69 -10.08 -12.30
CA LEU A 83 -7.05 -10.38 -12.75
C LEU A 83 -7.59 -9.35 -13.75
N THR A 84 -7.00 -8.15 -13.81
CA THR A 84 -7.42 -7.07 -14.70
C THR A 84 -6.63 -7.05 -16.01
N VAL A 85 -5.52 -7.80 -16.08
CA VAL A 85 -4.60 -7.81 -17.21
C VAL A 85 -4.85 -9.01 -18.13
N GLU A 86 -5.32 -8.75 -19.36
CA GLU A 86 -5.51 -9.77 -20.41
C GLU A 86 -4.20 -10.18 -21.12
N SER A 87 -3.09 -9.51 -20.84
CA SER A 87 -1.83 -9.69 -21.56
C SER A 87 -0.97 -10.87 -21.08
N ALA A 88 0.20 -11.03 -21.72
CA ALA A 88 1.13 -12.15 -21.58
C ALA A 88 1.48 -12.48 -20.12
N LEU A 89 1.79 -13.76 -19.87
CA LEU A 89 2.06 -14.34 -18.55
C LEU A 89 2.99 -13.49 -17.66
N LEU A 90 4.03 -12.88 -18.24
CA LEU A 90 4.97 -11.99 -17.53
C LEU A 90 4.30 -10.77 -16.90
N ALA A 91 3.32 -10.17 -17.58
CA ALA A 91 2.58 -9.01 -17.09
C ALA A 91 1.66 -9.34 -15.91
N ARG A 92 1.37 -10.63 -15.68
CA ARG A 92 0.64 -11.12 -14.50
C ARG A 92 1.58 -11.53 -13.37
N ILE A 93 2.67 -12.22 -13.69
CA ILE A 93 3.61 -12.75 -12.69
C ILE A 93 4.37 -11.63 -11.99
N VAL A 94 4.84 -10.62 -12.72
CA VAL A 94 5.67 -9.56 -12.14
C VAL A 94 4.92 -8.77 -11.06
N PRO A 95 3.68 -8.29 -11.28
CA PRO A 95 2.90 -7.63 -10.23
C PRO A 95 2.59 -8.53 -9.05
N VAL A 96 2.27 -9.82 -9.29
CA VAL A 96 1.97 -10.77 -8.21
C VAL A 96 3.19 -10.99 -7.33
N LEU A 97 4.35 -11.30 -7.91
CA LEU A 97 5.57 -11.51 -7.15
C LEU A 97 5.99 -10.24 -6.42
N GLY A 98 5.99 -9.09 -7.10
CA GLY A 98 6.27 -7.80 -6.47
C GLY A 98 5.32 -7.50 -5.31
N GLY A 99 4.03 -7.77 -5.50
CA GLY A 99 3.00 -7.61 -4.47
C GLY A 99 3.22 -8.52 -3.27
N VAL A 100 3.63 -9.77 -3.49
CA VAL A 100 3.98 -10.71 -2.41
C VAL A 100 5.16 -10.18 -1.59
N PHE A 101 6.23 -9.69 -2.23
CA PHE A 101 7.37 -9.12 -1.49
C PHE A 101 6.98 -7.89 -0.68
N ILE A 102 6.19 -6.98 -1.25
CA ILE A 102 5.69 -5.80 -0.52
C ILE A 102 4.81 -6.24 0.66
N ALA A 103 3.92 -7.21 0.45
CA ALA A 103 3.07 -7.72 1.53
C ALA A 103 3.90 -8.37 2.65
N LEU A 104 4.96 -9.10 2.33
CA LEU A 104 5.86 -9.67 3.34
C LEU A 104 6.61 -8.59 4.14
N ILE A 105 7.05 -7.51 3.49
CA ILE A 105 7.62 -6.34 4.18
C ILE A 105 6.57 -5.72 5.11
N GLY A 106 5.34 -5.57 4.62
CA GLY A 106 4.23 -5.05 5.42
C GLY A 106 3.92 -5.92 6.65
N VAL A 107 3.86 -7.25 6.48
CA VAL A 107 3.69 -8.21 7.59
C VAL A 107 4.82 -8.07 8.61
N ASN A 108 6.05 -7.87 8.15
CA ASN A 108 7.17 -7.65 9.05
C ASN A 108 7.00 -6.36 9.87
N TYR A 109 6.56 -5.26 9.26
CA TYR A 109 6.26 -4.02 9.98
C TYR A 109 5.08 -4.15 10.94
N VAL A 110 4.04 -4.92 10.59
CA VAL A 110 2.92 -5.24 11.51
C VAL A 110 3.37 -6.05 12.72
N THR A 111 4.38 -6.90 12.53
CA THR A 111 4.94 -7.77 13.57
C THR A 111 6.18 -7.19 14.25
N ASP A 112 6.39 -5.87 14.14
CA ASP A 112 7.49 -5.14 14.75
C ASP A 112 8.88 -5.73 14.43
N GLY A 113 9.06 -6.27 13.23
CA GLY A 113 10.37 -6.73 12.76
C GLY A 113 10.74 -8.15 13.16
N ARG A 114 9.76 -8.98 13.56
CA ARG A 114 10.01 -10.36 14.01
C ARG A 114 10.63 -11.28 12.96
N PHE A 115 10.48 -10.97 11.67
CA PHE A 115 10.94 -11.84 10.57
C PHE A 115 12.14 -11.27 9.81
N PHE A 116 12.24 -9.95 9.70
CA PHE A 116 13.35 -9.24 9.08
C PHE A 116 13.73 -8.03 9.94
N GLU A 117 15.03 -7.77 10.12
CA GLU A 117 15.49 -6.58 10.85
C GLU A 117 14.94 -5.29 10.24
N ILE A 118 14.32 -4.45 11.07
CA ILE A 118 13.88 -3.11 10.67
C ILE A 118 15.08 -2.18 10.82
N GLY A 119 15.91 -2.10 9.79
CA GLY A 119 17.11 -1.27 9.80
C GLY A 119 16.78 0.23 9.93
N GLY A 120 17.30 0.89 10.97
CA GLY A 120 17.46 2.35 11.01
C GLY A 120 16.18 3.19 11.13
N VAL A 121 15.06 2.61 11.59
CA VAL A 121 13.81 3.34 11.87
C VAL A 121 13.66 3.51 13.39
N GLU A 122 14.09 4.65 13.90
CA GLU A 122 13.73 5.10 15.26
C GLU A 122 12.35 5.76 15.20
N VAL A 123 11.40 5.27 16.01
CA VAL A 123 9.98 5.67 16.02
C VAL A 123 9.71 6.85 16.93
#